data_AF-A0A7V2K0K2-F1
#
_entry.id   AF-A0A7V2K0K2-F1
#
_cell.length_a   1.000
_cell.length_b   1.000
_cell.length_c   1.000
_cell.angle_alpha   90.00
_cell.angle_beta   90.00
_cell.angle_gamma   90.00
#
_symmetry.space_group_name_H-M   'P 1'
#
loop_
_entity.id
_entity.type
_entity.pdbx_description
1 polymer ?
#
loop_
_entity_poly.entity_id
_entity_poly.type
_entity_poly.pdbx_seq_one_letter_code
_entity_poly.pdbx_strand_id
1 'polypeptide(L)'
;MLKEIIRLFKKNNLYKEAHRDACTMLNKANKMFDNACAKLRGRDIPHPNIDIFYEERKVDKTERAVRKKVLIHLSATGALDTPGAIILIGIVIDI
;
A
#
# COMPACT_ATOMS: atom_id res chain seq x y z
N MET A 1 12.48 25.68 -4.84
CA MET A 1 12.74 24.23 -4.73
C MET A 1 11.94 23.53 -3.64
N LEU A 2 12.39 23.39 -2.38
CA LEU A 2 11.65 22.60 -1.36
C LEU A 2 10.22 23.11 -1.12
N LYS A 3 10.02 24.44 -1.06
CA LYS A 3 8.69 25.06 -0.91
C LYS A 3 7.77 24.87 -2.12
N GLU A 4 8.31 24.77 -3.33
CA GLU A 4 7.53 24.49 -4.56
C GLU A 4 7.18 23.01 -4.66
N ILE A 5 8.11 22.14 -4.26
CA ILE A 5 7.90 20.70 -4.10
C ILE A 5 6.77 20.49 -3.08
N ILE A 6 6.84 21.09 -1.89
CA ILE A 6 5.77 21.07 -0.87
C ILE A 6 4.43 21.64 -1.40
N ARG A 7 4.47 22.68 -2.26
CA ARG A 7 3.26 23.26 -2.87
C ARG A 7 2.62 22.33 -3.92
N LEU A 8 3.43 21.69 -4.76
CA LEU A 8 2.95 20.67 -5.71
C LEU A 8 2.40 19.45 -4.97
N PHE A 9 2.99 19.08 -3.82
CA PHE A 9 2.53 18.00 -2.95
C PHE A 9 1.30 18.34 -2.11
N LYS A 10 1.03 19.60 -1.78
CA LYS A 10 -0.27 20.02 -1.18
C LYS A 10 -1.44 19.89 -2.17
N LYS A 11 -1.17 19.94 -3.48
CA LYS A 11 -2.20 19.87 -4.53
C LYS A 11 -2.64 18.42 -4.82
N ASN A 12 -1.75 17.44 -4.61
CA ASN A 12 -2.03 16.00 -4.68
C ASN A 12 -1.98 15.40 -3.28
N ASN A 13 -3.12 15.08 -2.69
CA ASN A 13 -3.21 14.57 -1.32
C ASN A 13 -2.52 13.20 -1.18
N LEU A 14 -1.23 13.21 -0.82
CA LEU A 14 -0.38 12.04 -0.60
C LEU A 14 -0.99 11.04 0.39
N TYR A 15 -1.75 11.52 1.37
CA TYR A 15 -2.46 10.68 2.31
C TYR A 15 -3.58 9.88 1.63
N LYS A 16 -4.38 10.51 0.75
CA LYS A 16 -5.37 9.80 -0.08
C LYS A 16 -4.72 8.82 -1.04
N GLU A 17 -3.56 9.16 -1.59
CA GLU A 17 -2.80 8.25 -2.47
C GLU A 17 -2.28 7.03 -1.70
N ALA A 18 -1.67 7.25 -0.52
CA ALA A 18 -1.22 6.19 0.37
C ALA A 18 -2.37 5.28 0.83
N HIS A 19 -3.54 5.85 1.15
CA HIS A 19 -4.75 5.08 1.45
C HIS A 19 -5.19 4.20 0.27
N ARG A 20 -5.21 4.76 -0.96
CA ARG A 20 -5.56 4.00 -2.17
C ARG A 20 -4.57 2.88 -2.46
N ASP A 21 -3.28 3.13 -2.23
CA ASP A 21 -2.22 2.14 -2.36
C ASP A 21 -2.42 1.00 -1.35
N ALA A 22 -2.74 1.31 -0.09
CA ALA A 22 -3.04 0.31 0.94
C ALA A 22 -4.26 -0.56 0.57
N CYS A 23 -5.35 0.04 0.09
CA CYS A 23 -6.49 -0.73 -0.43
C CYS A 23 -6.10 -1.65 -1.60
N THR A 24 -5.17 -1.21 -2.45
CA THR A 24 -4.67 -2.01 -3.57
C THR A 24 -3.83 -3.18 -3.09
N MET A 25 -3.02 -2.99 -2.04
CA MET A 25 -2.25 -4.07 -1.39
C MET A 25 -3.18 -5.13 -0.79
N LEU A 26 -4.19 -4.71 -0.02
CA LEU A 26 -5.20 -5.62 0.56
C LEU A 26 -5.92 -6.46 -0.51
N ASN A 27 -6.33 -5.84 -1.61
CA ASN A 27 -6.98 -6.56 -2.71
C ASN A 27 -6.05 -7.58 -3.38
N LYS A 28 -4.75 -7.31 -3.46
CA LYS A 28 -3.77 -8.28 -3.95
C LYS A 28 -3.58 -9.43 -2.97
N ALA A 29 -3.42 -9.12 -1.68
CA ALA A 29 -3.30 -10.12 -0.62
C ALA A 29 -4.49 -11.09 -0.63
N ASN A 30 -5.71 -10.56 -0.75
CA ASN A 30 -6.92 -11.38 -0.84
C ASN A 30 -6.91 -12.31 -2.07
N LYS A 31 -6.52 -11.80 -3.25
CA LYS A 31 -6.38 -12.62 -4.46
C LYS A 31 -5.32 -13.71 -4.32
N MET A 32 -4.20 -13.42 -3.65
CA MET A 32 -3.15 -14.42 -3.38
C MET A 32 -3.68 -15.51 -2.44
N PHE A 33 -4.40 -15.13 -1.38
CA PHE A 33 -5.02 -16.06 -0.45
C PHE A 33 -6.03 -16.99 -1.14
N ASP A 34 -6.95 -16.42 -1.93
CA ASP A 34 -7.94 -17.20 -2.68
C ASP A 34 -7.27 -18.20 -3.63
N ASN A 35 -6.21 -17.78 -4.32
CA ASN A 35 -5.44 -18.64 -5.20
C ASN A 35 -4.76 -19.79 -4.46
N ALA A 36 -4.07 -19.48 -3.36
CA ALA A 36 -3.41 -20.46 -2.53
C ALA A 36 -4.42 -21.49 -2.01
N CYS A 37 -5.57 -21.05 -1.52
CA CYS A 37 -6.61 -21.95 -1.06
C CYS A 37 -7.29 -22.75 -2.20
N ALA A 38 -7.38 -22.22 -3.42
CA ALA A 38 -7.89 -22.94 -4.57
C ALA A 38 -6.92 -24.07 -4.99
N LYS A 39 -5.61 -23.77 -5.06
CA LYS A 39 -4.55 -24.74 -5.35
C LYS A 39 -4.50 -25.85 -4.31
N LEU A 40 -4.51 -25.51 -3.02
CA LEU A 40 -4.44 -26.48 -1.92
C LEU A 40 -5.67 -27.40 -1.84
N ARG A 41 -6.85 -26.92 -2.25
CA ARG A 41 -8.09 -27.70 -2.25
C ARG A 41 -8.31 -28.53 -3.52
N GLY A 42 -7.37 -28.49 -4.48
CA GLY A 42 -7.47 -29.24 -5.73
C GLY A 42 -8.72 -28.90 -6.55
N ARG A 43 -9.23 -27.66 -6.47
CA ARG A 43 -10.42 -27.29 -7.23
C ARG A 43 -10.08 -27.22 -8.73
N ASP A 44 -10.83 -27.94 -9.57
CA ASP A 44 -10.81 -27.88 -11.04
C ASP A 44 -11.26 -26.53 -11.63
N ILE A 45 -11.43 -25.49 -10.80
CA ILE A 45 -11.81 -24.16 -11.27
C ILE A 45 -10.58 -23.55 -11.95
N PRO A 46 -10.68 -23.07 -13.20
CA PRO A 46 -9.58 -22.39 -13.88
C PRO A 46 -9.22 -21.13 -13.07
N HIS A 47 -8.24 -21.26 -12.17
CA HIS A 47 -7.71 -20.14 -11.43
C HIS A 47 -6.47 -19.64 -12.18
N PRO A 48 -6.29 -18.32 -12.32
CA PRO A 48 -5.07 -17.78 -12.91
C PRO A 48 -3.88 -18.35 -12.15
N ASN A 49 -2.86 -18.88 -12.84
CA ASN A 49 -1.64 -19.33 -12.18
C ASN A 49 -0.86 -18.09 -11.73
N ILE A 50 -1.21 -17.55 -10.56
CA ILE A 50 -0.54 -16.39 -9.99
C ILE A 50 0.79 -16.87 -9.40
N ASP A 51 1.87 -16.24 -9.81
CA ASP A 51 3.16 -16.34 -9.13
C ASP A 51 3.08 -15.52 -7.84
N ILE A 52 2.82 -16.22 -6.73
CA ILE A 52 2.62 -15.62 -5.41
C ILE A 52 3.88 -14.85 -4.98
N PHE A 53 5.08 -15.37 -5.27
CA PHE A 53 6.35 -14.71 -4.92
C PHE A 53 6.61 -13.45 -5.74
N TYR A 54 6.08 -13.37 -6.96
CA TYR A 54 6.14 -12.15 -7.77
C TYR A 54 5.17 -11.09 -7.27
N GLU A 55 3.95 -11.47 -6.88
CA GLU A 55 2.98 -10.54 -6.32
C GLU A 55 3.38 -10.04 -4.93
N GLU A 56 3.95 -10.89 -4.08
CA GLU A 56 4.53 -10.51 -2.78
C GLU A 56 5.61 -9.43 -2.95
N ARG A 57 6.55 -9.61 -3.89
CA ARG A 57 7.56 -8.58 -4.21
C ARG A 57 6.97 -7.26 -4.70
N LYS A 58 5.77 -7.26 -5.27
CA LYS A 58 5.07 -6.02 -5.63
C LYS A 58 4.45 -5.36 -4.39
N VAL A 59 3.91 -6.15 -3.46
CA VAL A 59 3.39 -5.66 -2.18
C VAL A 59 4.50 -4.94 -1.41
N ASP A 60 5.68 -5.55 -1.27
CA ASP A 60 6.84 -4.93 -0.61
C ASP A 60 7.24 -3.58 -1.22
N LYS A 61 7.21 -3.49 -2.55
CA LYS A 61 7.54 -2.24 -3.26
C LYS A 61 6.51 -1.16 -2.98
N THR A 62 5.23 -1.53 -2.96
CA THR A 62 4.14 -0.61 -2.61
C THR A 62 4.25 -0.17 -1.16
N GLU A 63 4.58 -1.08 -0.25
CA GLU A 63 4.78 -0.80 1.17
C GLU A 63 5.85 0.29 1.39
N ARG A 64 7.03 0.12 0.77
CA ARG A 64 8.12 1.10 0.82
C ARG A 64 7.69 2.45 0.25
N ALA A 65 6.92 2.45 -0.84
CA ALA A 65 6.41 3.68 -1.45
C ALA A 65 5.43 4.40 -0.52
N VAL A 66 4.53 3.67 0.13
CA VAL A 66 3.58 4.24 1.09
C VAL A 66 4.30 4.81 2.30
N ARG A 67 5.24 4.08 2.91
CA ARG A 67 6.06 4.61 4.02
C ARG A 67 6.76 5.91 3.65
N LYS A 68 7.35 5.98 2.45
CA LYS A 68 8.01 7.20 1.95
C LYS A 68 7.02 8.37 1.80
N LYS A 69 5.84 8.14 1.23
CA LYS A 69 4.80 9.18 1.04
C LYS A 69 4.32 9.73 2.39
N VAL A 70 4.08 8.85 3.36
CA VAL A 70 3.62 9.24 4.70
C VAL A 70 4.68 10.05 5.46
N LEU A 71 5.95 9.62 5.42
CA LEU A 71 7.07 10.37 6.02
C LEU A 71 7.21 11.78 5.45
N ILE A 72 7.07 11.93 4.14
CA ILE A 72 7.11 13.24 3.46
C ILE A 72 5.92 14.11 3.89
N HIS A 73 4.71 13.54 3.96
CA HIS A 73 3.51 14.23 4.42
C HIS A 73 3.70 14.77 5.85
N LEU A 74 4.10 13.89 6.78
CA LEU A 74 4.39 14.25 8.18
C LEU A 74 5.42 15.38 8.31
N SER A 75 6.50 15.30 7.52
CA SER A 75 7.55 16.32 7.49
C SER A 75 7.07 17.68 6.97
N ALA A 76 6.05 17.69 6.10
CA ALA A 76 5.50 18.89 5.47
C ALA A 76 4.32 19.51 6.23
N THR A 77 3.52 18.71 6.97
CA THR A 77 2.32 19.16 7.67
C THR A 77 2.51 19.37 9.18
N GLY A 78 3.60 18.86 9.76
CA GLY A 78 3.81 18.91 11.22
C GLY A 78 2.80 18.03 11.99
N ALA A 79 2.50 18.40 13.24
CA ALA A 79 1.72 17.59 14.18
C ALA A 79 0.22 17.41 13.82
N LEU A 80 -0.30 18.18 12.86
CA LEU A 80 -1.75 18.31 12.59
C LEU A 80 -2.40 17.07 11.97
N ASP A 81 -1.62 16.07 11.55
CA ASP A 81 -2.13 14.85 10.90
C ASP A 81 -1.31 13.59 11.28
N THR A 82 -0.62 13.65 12.41
CA THR A 82 0.31 12.59 12.83
C THR A 82 -0.37 11.27 13.23
N PRO A 83 -1.49 11.25 13.96
CA PRO A 83 -2.13 10.00 14.36
C PRO A 83 -2.63 9.18 13.16
N GLY A 84 -3.29 9.81 12.18
CA GLY A 84 -3.83 9.12 11.00
C GLY A 84 -2.72 8.55 10.10
N ALA A 85 -1.61 9.27 9.97
CA ALA A 85 -0.42 8.82 9.27
C ALA A 85 0.24 7.60 9.95
N ILE A 86 0.35 7.60 11.29
CA ILE A 86 0.91 6.46 12.05
C ILE A 86 0.02 5.22 11.91
N ILE A 87 -1.30 5.38 12.03
CA ILE A 87 -2.26 4.28 11.86
C ILE A 87 -2.13 3.66 10.45
N LEU A 88 -2.04 4.50 9.42
CA LEU A 88 -1.89 4.01 8.04
C LEU A 88 -0.57 3.25 7.84
N ILE A 89 0.53 3.70 8.46
CA ILE A 89 1.79 2.94 8.43
C ILE A 89 1.63 1.58 9.13
N GLY A 90 0.97 1.53 10.28
CA GLY A 90 0.73 0.27 11.00
C GLY A 90 -0.03 -0.74 10.14
N ILE A 91 -1.16 -0.32 9.55
CA ILE A 91 -1.94 -1.16 8.64
C ILE A 91 -1.08 -1.67 7.49
N VAL A 92 -0.26 -0.82 6.89
CA VAL A 92 0.57 -1.16 5.72
C VAL A 92 1.68 -2.16 6.06
N ILE A 93 2.22 -2.13 7.27
CA ILE A 93 3.23 -3.11 7.74
C ILE A 93 2.60 -4.49 7.98
N ASP A 94 1.35 -4.52 8.41
CA ASP A 94 0.64 -5.76 8.76
C ASP A 94 0.01 -6.49 7.55
N ILE A 95 0.01 -5.86 6.36
CA ILE A 95 -0.48 -6.44 5.09
C ILE A 95 0.63 -7.25 4.41
#